data_AF-A0A957VPH8-F1
#
_entry.id   AF-A0A957VPH8-F1
#
_cell.length_a   1.000
_cell.length_b   1.000
_cell.length_c   1.000
_cell.angle_alpha   90.00
_cell.angle_beta   90.00
_cell.angle_gamma   90.00
#
_symmetry.space_group_name_H-M   'P 1'
#
loop_
_entity.id
_entity.type
_entity.pdbx_description
1 polymer ?
#
loop_
_entity_poly.entity_id
_entity_poly.type
_entity_poly.pdbx_seq_one_letter_code
_entity_poly.pdbx_strand_id
1 'polypeptide(L)'
;ELLWDSFHYDKDDLRWLARMPRYFMGRAVEMPPQGRLNAGQKFHHAGVVVFSATIVASGIILWFGKGTLGPQGLAVWAMVHDLSMLILTILLVGHLYFTFVYKALSGMVTGYVPEEEALIEHPKWVEEVKEGKIED
;
A
#
# COMPACT_ATOMS: atom_id res chain seq x y z
N GLU A 1 -3.11 14.36 2.30
CA GLU A 1 -4.17 13.40 2.68
C GLU A 1 -3.67 11.96 2.54
N LEU A 2 -3.46 11.45 1.31
CA LEU A 2 -3.10 10.03 1.08
C LEU A 2 -1.92 9.48 1.93
N LEU A 3 -0.83 10.26 2.05
CA LEU A 3 0.31 9.88 2.90
C LEU A 3 -0.08 9.79 4.38
N TRP A 4 -0.86 10.76 4.87
CA TRP A 4 -1.34 10.75 6.25
C TRP A 4 -2.19 9.51 6.52
N ASP A 5 -3.15 9.22 5.66
CA ASP A 5 -4.06 8.07 5.78
C ASP A 5 -3.32 6.73 5.82
N SER A 6 -2.18 6.65 5.12
CA SER A 6 -1.36 5.43 5.05
C SER A 6 -0.63 5.11 6.36
N PHE A 7 -0.35 6.12 7.18
CA PHE A 7 0.32 5.97 8.48
C PHE A 7 -0.65 6.07 9.66
N HIS A 8 -1.93 6.40 9.43
CA HIS A 8 -2.94 6.54 10.48
C HIS A 8 -3.93 5.38 10.47
N TYR A 9 -3.93 4.65 11.59
CA TYR A 9 -4.76 3.47 11.79
C TYR A 9 -5.79 3.74 12.89
N ASP A 10 -7.03 3.39 12.61
CA ASP A 10 -8.13 3.41 13.57
C ASP A 10 -8.46 2.00 14.09
N LYS A 11 -9.46 1.91 14.97
CA LYS A 11 -9.89 0.62 15.56
C LYS A 11 -10.43 -0.34 14.52
N ASP A 12 -10.97 0.14 13.41
CA ASP A 12 -11.58 -0.68 12.38
C ASP A 12 -10.52 -1.22 11.43
N ASP A 13 -9.46 -0.45 11.16
CA ASP A 13 -8.27 -0.93 10.47
C ASP A 13 -7.64 -2.13 11.18
N LEU A 14 -7.51 -2.07 12.52
CA LEU A 14 -7.01 -3.20 13.30
C LEU A 14 -7.93 -4.42 13.24
N ARG A 15 -9.25 -4.21 13.28
CA ARG A 15 -10.22 -5.31 13.10
C ARG A 15 -10.15 -5.89 11.68
N TRP A 16 -9.89 -5.04 10.68
CA TRP A 16 -9.75 -5.45 9.28
C TRP A 16 -8.51 -6.32 9.10
N LEU A 17 -7.37 -5.90 9.66
CA LEU A 17 -6.12 -6.67 9.64
C LEU A 17 -6.29 -8.05 10.29
N ALA A 18 -7.01 -8.13 11.41
CA ALA A 18 -7.32 -9.42 12.06
C ALA A 18 -8.16 -10.37 11.16
N ARG A 19 -8.89 -9.82 10.18
CA ARG A 19 -9.71 -10.58 9.21
C ARG A 19 -9.06 -10.64 7.82
N MET A 20 -7.85 -10.12 7.65
CA MET A 20 -7.14 -10.07 6.37
C MET A 20 -7.07 -11.41 5.62
N PRO A 21 -6.89 -12.59 6.26
CA PRO A 21 -6.88 -13.86 5.53
C PRO A 21 -8.14 -14.11 4.69
N ARG A 22 -9.31 -13.63 5.14
CA ARG A 22 -10.56 -13.70 4.37
C ARG A 22 -10.49 -12.82 3.12
N TYR A 23 -9.98 -11.60 3.27
CA TYR A 23 -9.74 -10.69 2.15
C TYR A 23 -8.74 -11.28 1.15
N PHE A 24 -7.69 -11.94 1.63
CA PHE A 24 -6.75 -12.64 0.76
C PHE A 24 -7.42 -13.73 -0.10
N MET A 25 -8.53 -14.32 0.37
CA MET A 25 -9.31 -15.30 -0.40
C MET A 25 -10.37 -14.67 -1.32
N GLY A 26 -10.31 -13.35 -1.56
CA GLY A 26 -11.25 -12.63 -2.42
C GLY A 26 -12.63 -12.41 -1.79
N ARG A 27 -12.74 -12.42 -0.47
CA ARG A 27 -14.01 -12.26 0.26
C ARG A 27 -14.05 -10.91 0.98
N ALA A 28 -14.45 -9.86 0.26
CA ALA A 28 -14.60 -8.52 0.84
C ALA A 28 -15.89 -8.32 1.65
N VAL A 29 -16.92 -9.13 1.39
CA VAL A 29 -18.21 -9.05 2.11
C VAL A 29 -18.01 -9.31 3.61
N GLU A 30 -18.63 -8.48 4.46
CA GLU A 30 -18.54 -8.47 5.94
C GLU A 30 -17.16 -8.10 6.52
N MET A 31 -16.27 -7.53 5.70
CA MET A 31 -15.06 -6.91 6.24
C MET A 31 -15.42 -5.68 7.09
N PRO A 32 -14.63 -5.36 8.13
CA PRO A 32 -14.86 -4.16 8.94
C PRO A 32 -14.84 -2.90 8.07
N PRO A 33 -15.61 -1.86 8.42
CA PRO A 33 -15.76 -0.68 7.57
C PRO A 33 -14.43 0.06 7.41
N GLN A 34 -14.12 0.52 6.19
CA GLN A 34 -12.88 1.18 5.84
C GLN A 34 -13.14 2.53 5.16
N GLY A 35 -12.15 3.43 5.26
CA GLY A 35 -12.14 4.71 4.54
C GLY A 35 -11.63 4.55 3.12
N ARG A 36 -11.14 5.65 2.52
CA ARG A 36 -10.66 5.69 1.12
C ARG A 36 -9.60 4.62 0.83
N LEU A 37 -8.75 4.34 1.81
CA LEU A 37 -7.82 3.22 1.79
C LEU A 37 -8.23 2.22 2.86
N ASN A 38 -8.33 0.95 2.51
CA ASN A 38 -8.42 -0.12 3.50
C ASN A 38 -7.05 -0.36 4.17
N ALA A 39 -7.04 -1.02 5.32
CA ALA A 39 -5.84 -1.22 6.12
C ALA A 39 -4.72 -1.97 5.36
N GLY A 40 -5.08 -2.88 4.46
CA GLY A 40 -4.12 -3.55 3.57
C GLY A 40 -3.48 -2.59 2.57
N GLN A 41 -4.27 -1.72 1.94
CA GLN A 41 -3.80 -0.67 1.04
C GLN A 41 -2.96 0.38 1.77
N LYS A 42 -3.34 0.77 3.00
CA LYS A 42 -2.53 1.66 3.86
C LYS A 42 -1.15 1.06 4.13
N PHE A 43 -1.11 -0.20 4.55
CA PHE A 43 0.14 -0.93 4.79
C PHE A 43 0.99 -1.02 3.52
N HIS A 44 0.36 -1.38 2.40
CA HIS A 44 1.02 -1.49 1.10
C HIS A 44 1.63 -0.15 0.67
N HIS A 45 0.84 0.92 0.65
CA HIS A 45 1.29 2.24 0.23
C HIS A 45 2.40 2.77 1.16
N ALA A 46 2.25 2.65 2.48
CA ALA A 46 3.28 3.04 3.44
C ALA A 46 4.59 2.25 3.21
N GLY A 47 4.49 0.95 2.98
CA GLY A 47 5.64 0.09 2.64
C GLY A 47 6.32 0.54 1.35
N VAL A 48 5.55 0.75 0.28
CA VAL A 48 6.09 1.24 -1.00
C VAL A 48 6.84 2.55 -0.80
N VAL A 49 6.28 3.52 -0.08
CA VAL A 49 6.94 4.82 0.19
C VAL A 49 8.26 4.63 0.94
N VAL A 50 8.26 3.88 2.04
CA VAL A 50 9.46 3.67 2.89
C VAL A 50 10.57 2.93 2.13
N PHE A 51 10.24 1.82 1.47
CA PHE A 51 11.26 1.03 0.77
C PHE A 51 11.73 1.69 -0.52
N SER A 52 10.89 2.47 -1.20
CA SER A 52 11.32 3.27 -2.36
C SER A 52 12.32 4.35 -1.94
N ALA A 53 12.05 5.06 -0.84
CA ALA A 53 13.00 6.02 -0.28
C ALA A 53 14.32 5.34 0.14
N THR A 54 14.24 4.14 0.70
CA THR A 54 15.41 3.34 1.11
C THR A 54 16.25 2.90 -0.10
N ILE A 55 15.63 2.47 -1.20
CA ILE A 55 16.31 2.14 -2.46
C ILE A 55 17.01 3.37 -3.04
N VAL A 56 16.33 4.52 -3.08
CA VAL A 56 16.93 5.76 -3.59
C VAL A 56 18.14 6.16 -2.75
N ALA A 57 18.00 6.19 -1.43
CA ALA A 57 19.09 6.55 -0.53
C ALA A 57 20.28 5.58 -0.63
N SER A 58 20.04 4.27 -0.52
CA SER A 58 21.08 3.24 -0.62
C SER A 58 21.74 3.23 -2.01
N GLY A 59 20.97 3.46 -3.08
CA GLY A 59 21.48 3.55 -4.45
C GLY A 59 22.42 4.73 -4.65
N ILE A 60 22.06 5.91 -4.12
CA ILE A 60 22.94 7.09 -4.13
C ILE A 60 24.25 6.79 -3.36
N ILE A 61 24.15 6.16 -2.19
CA ILE A 61 25.32 5.80 -1.39
C ILE A 61 26.23 4.80 -2.13
N LEU A 62 25.66 3.80 -2.80
CA LEU A 62 26.43 2.84 -3.60
C LEU A 62 27.09 3.48 -4.83
N TRP A 63 26.43 4.45 -5.45
CA TRP A 63 26.96 5.15 -6.61
C TRP A 63 28.18 5.99 -6.23
N PHE A 64 28.04 6.85 -5.20
CA PHE A 64 29.06 7.83 -4.82
C PHE A 64 30.02 7.34 -3.73
N GLY A 65 29.71 6.23 -3.05
CA GLY A 65 30.54 5.64 -2.00
C GLY A 65 31.71 4.80 -2.51
N LYS A 66 31.82 4.60 -3.84
CA LYS A 66 32.97 3.93 -4.45
C LYS A 66 34.24 4.74 -4.20
N GLY A 67 35.21 4.11 -3.52
CA GLY A 67 36.50 4.71 -3.17
C GLY A 67 36.56 5.31 -1.75
N THR A 68 35.43 5.50 -1.07
CA THR A 68 35.39 6.05 0.30
C THR A 68 34.95 5.03 1.34
N LEU A 69 33.99 4.16 1.02
CA LEU A 69 33.37 3.24 2.00
C LEU A 69 34.11 1.91 2.17
N GLY A 70 35.08 1.60 1.30
CA GLY A 70 35.76 0.31 1.27
C GLY A 70 34.82 -0.88 0.95
N PRO A 71 35.36 -2.11 0.89
CA PRO A 71 34.57 -3.29 0.50
C PRO A 71 33.42 -3.61 1.46
N GLN A 72 33.65 -3.51 2.77
CA GLN A 72 32.64 -3.83 3.79
C GLN A 72 31.48 -2.82 3.80
N GLY A 73 31.79 -1.53 3.69
CA GLY A 73 30.76 -0.48 3.65
C GLY A 73 29.87 -0.61 2.41
N LEU A 74 30.47 -0.86 1.25
CA LEU A 74 29.71 -1.14 0.02
C LEU A 74 28.83 -2.38 0.15
N ALA A 75 29.33 -3.46 0.77
CA ALA A 75 28.55 -4.69 0.97
C ALA A 75 27.32 -4.46 1.86
N VAL A 76 27.43 -3.67 2.93
CA VAL A 76 26.30 -3.35 3.81
C VAL A 76 25.22 -2.58 3.05
N TRP A 77 25.60 -1.54 2.30
CA TRP A 77 24.63 -0.73 1.55
C TRP A 77 24.01 -1.50 0.38
N ALA A 78 24.76 -2.43 -0.23
CA ALA A 78 24.22 -3.35 -1.24
C ALA A 78 23.16 -4.26 -0.62
N MET A 79 23.43 -4.84 0.55
CA MET A 79 22.46 -5.67 1.26
C MET A 79 21.17 -4.90 1.61
N VAL A 80 21.29 -3.64 2.08
CA VAL A 80 20.13 -2.77 2.35
C VAL A 80 19.32 -2.50 1.07
N HIS A 81 20.02 -2.20 -0.03
CA HIS A 81 19.39 -1.96 -1.33
C HIS A 81 18.65 -3.20 -1.83
N ASP A 82 19.31 -4.35 -1.82
CA ASP A 82 18.79 -5.63 -2.31
C ASP A 82 17.60 -6.12 -1.46
N LEU A 83 17.67 -5.99 -0.13
CA LEU A 83 16.56 -6.34 0.75
C LEU A 83 15.35 -5.43 0.51
N SER A 84 15.58 -4.13 0.32
CA SER A 84 14.49 -3.19 0.00
C SER A 84 13.85 -3.51 -1.35
N MET A 85 14.66 -3.87 -2.36
CA MET A 85 14.18 -4.29 -3.67
C MET A 85 13.37 -5.59 -3.59
N LEU A 86 13.81 -6.55 -2.78
CA LEU A 86 13.07 -7.80 -2.55
C LEU A 86 11.71 -7.52 -1.92
N ILE A 87 11.65 -6.66 -0.89
CA ILE A 87 10.39 -6.30 -0.24
C ILE A 87 9.44 -5.58 -1.20
N LEU A 88 9.93 -4.60 -1.99
CA LEU A 88 9.11 -3.95 -3.01
C LEU A 88 8.59 -4.94 -4.06
N THR A 89 9.41 -5.92 -4.44
CA THR A 89 8.98 -6.97 -5.38
C THR A 89 7.83 -7.79 -4.80
N ILE A 90 7.89 -8.17 -3.52
CA ILE A 90 6.79 -8.87 -2.84
C ILE A 90 5.53 -7.99 -2.79
N LEU A 91 5.68 -6.70 -2.45
CA LEU A 91 4.56 -5.74 -2.46
C LEU A 91 3.96 -5.57 -3.86
N LEU A 92 4.77 -5.57 -4.92
CA LEU A 92 4.30 -5.53 -6.30
C LEU A 92 3.50 -6.78 -6.66
N VAL A 93 3.98 -7.97 -6.31
CA VAL A 93 3.25 -9.23 -6.54
C VAL A 93 1.89 -9.20 -5.83
N GLY A 94 1.85 -8.76 -4.57
CA GLY A 94 0.61 -8.58 -3.82
C GLY A 94 -0.34 -7.57 -4.46
N HIS A 95 0.19 -6.43 -4.93
CA HIS A 95 -0.58 -5.40 -5.63
C HIS A 95 -1.24 -5.93 -6.90
N LEU A 96 -0.48 -6.65 -7.72
CA LEU A 96 -1.00 -7.27 -8.94
C LEU A 96 -2.07 -8.31 -8.59
N TYR A 97 -1.80 -9.18 -7.61
CA TYR A 97 -2.77 -10.18 -7.16
C TYR A 97 -4.11 -9.56 -6.79
N PHE A 98 -4.12 -8.57 -5.89
CA PHE A 98 -5.35 -7.92 -5.43
C PHE A 98 -6.03 -7.12 -6.54
N THR A 99 -5.27 -6.51 -7.45
CA THR A 99 -5.82 -5.83 -8.63
C THR A 99 -6.67 -6.78 -9.47
N PHE A 100 -6.21 -8.01 -9.68
CA PHE A 100 -6.97 -9.00 -10.45
C PHE A 100 -8.14 -9.59 -9.66
N VAL A 101 -7.93 -9.94 -8.39
CA VAL A 101 -8.97 -10.54 -7.53
C VAL A 101 -10.17 -9.61 -7.39
N TYR A 102 -9.94 -8.32 -7.20
CA TYR A 102 -10.97 -7.31 -6.98
C TYR A 102 -11.30 -6.49 -8.24
N LYS A 103 -10.79 -6.90 -9.40
CA LYS A 103 -11.04 -6.21 -10.70
C LYS A 103 -10.76 -4.70 -10.67
N ALA A 104 -9.85 -4.25 -9.80
CA ALA A 104 -9.57 -2.85 -9.52
C ALA A 104 -8.90 -2.10 -10.70
N LEU A 105 -8.46 -2.82 -11.74
CA LEU A 105 -7.82 -2.22 -12.92
C LEU A 105 -8.72 -1.22 -13.63
N SER A 106 -10.03 -1.49 -13.72
CA SER A 106 -10.98 -0.57 -14.34
C SER A 106 -11.03 0.77 -13.59
N GLY A 107 -11.09 0.73 -12.26
CA GLY A 107 -11.07 1.93 -11.42
C GLY A 107 -9.78 2.73 -11.58
N MET A 108 -8.62 2.07 -11.68
CA MET A 108 -7.34 2.76 -11.89
C MET A 108 -7.23 3.44 -13.25
N VAL A 109 -7.82 2.87 -14.30
CA VAL A 109 -7.73 3.41 -15.67
C VAL A 109 -8.80 4.47 -15.94
N THR A 110 -10.02 4.22 -15.46
CA THR A 110 -11.17 5.10 -15.74
C THR A 110 -11.34 6.20 -14.71
N GLY A 111 -10.84 5.99 -13.48
CA GLY A 111 -11.06 6.87 -12.33
C GLY A 111 -12.39 6.63 -11.61
N TYR A 112 -13.22 5.70 -12.07
CA TYR A 112 -14.56 5.46 -11.52
C TYR A 112 -14.71 4.05 -10.93
N VAL A 113 -15.40 3.95 -9.80
CA VAL A 113 -15.73 2.70 -9.13
C VAL A 113 -17.25 2.62 -8.96
N PRO A 114 -17.90 1.48 -9.25
CA PRO A 114 -19.33 1.30 -8.99
C PRO A 114 -19.67 1.52 -7.51
N GLU A 115 -20.77 2.23 -7.22
CA GLU A 115 -21.18 2.52 -5.84
C GLU A 115 -21.37 1.25 -5.00
N GLU A 116 -21.89 0.17 -5.59
CA GLU A 116 -22.03 -1.14 -4.93
C GLU A 116 -20.69 -1.68 -4.41
N GLU A 117 -19.64 -1.62 -5.23
CA GLU A 117 -18.31 -2.09 -4.87
C GLU A 117 -17.69 -1.18 -3.80
N ALA A 118 -17.87 0.14 -3.94
CA ALA A 118 -17.41 1.13 -2.97
C ALA A 118 -18.09 0.96 -1.60
N LEU A 119 -19.39 0.63 -1.56
CA LEU A 119 -20.11 0.36 -0.31
C LEU A 119 -19.61 -0.90 0.41
N ILE A 120 -19.09 -1.88 -0.34
CA ILE A 120 -18.53 -3.12 0.24
C ILE A 120 -17.12 -2.87 0.78
N GLU A 121 -16.25 -2.25 -0.01
CA GLU A 121 -14.82 -2.14 0.33
C GLU A 121 -14.46 -0.86 1.10
N HIS A 122 -15.21 0.22 0.87
CA HIS A 122 -14.91 1.58 1.35
C HIS A 122 -16.14 2.31 1.94
N PRO A 123 -16.93 1.67 2.84
CA PRO A 123 -18.19 2.24 3.29
C PRO A 123 -18.06 3.60 4.00
N LYS A 124 -16.98 3.85 4.75
CA LYS A 124 -16.78 5.15 5.41
C LYS A 124 -16.51 6.26 4.40
N TRP A 125 -15.78 5.94 3.34
CA TRP A 125 -15.51 6.89 2.26
C TRP A 125 -16.78 7.25 1.49
N VAL A 126 -17.64 6.26 1.22
CA VAL A 126 -18.95 6.52 0.59
C VAL A 126 -19.82 7.41 1.48
N GLU A 127 -19.80 7.21 2.80
CA GLU A 127 -20.51 8.08 3.75
C GLU A 127 -19.97 9.52 3.70
N GLU A 128 -18.64 9.69 3.72
CA GLU A 128 -18.00 11.01 3.62
C GLU A 128 -18.35 11.76 2.31
N VAL A 129 -18.39 11.05 1.18
CA VAL A 129 -18.81 11.60 -0.12
C VAL A 129 -20.29 12.01 -0.08
N LYS A 130 -21.18 11.16 0.43
CA LYS A 130 -22.63 11.45 0.53
C LYS A 130 -22.94 12.64 1.45
N GLU A 131 -22.13 12.85 2.48
CA GLU A 131 -22.24 14.00 3.38
C GLU A 131 -21.64 15.28 2.80
N GLY A 132 -21.04 15.23 1.61
CA GLY A 132 -20.40 16.38 0.96
C GLY A 132 -19.11 16.84 1.66
N LYS A 133 -18.48 15.96 2.44
CA LYS A 133 -17.22 16.26 3.14
C LYS A 133 -16.01 16.20 2.20
N ILE A 134 -16.15 15.51 1.07
CA ILE A 134 -15.12 15.29 0.06
C ILE A 134 -15.79 15.47 -1.32
N GLU A 135 -15.15 16.20 -2.23
CA GLU A 135 -15.63 16.36 -3.62
C GLU A 135 -15.45 15.05 -4.41
N ASP A 136 -16.36 14.80 -5.35
CA ASP A 136 -16.36 13.64 -6.27
C ASP A 136 -15.13 13.60 -7.22
#